data_AF-A0A7H8IIP2-F1
#
_entry.id   AF-A0A7H8IIP2-F1
#
_cell.length_a   1.000
_cell.length_b   1.000
_cell.length_c   1.000
_cell.angle_alpha   90.00
_cell.angle_beta   90.00
_cell.angle_gamma   90.00
#
_symmetry.space_group_name_H-M   'P 1'
#
loop_
_entity.id
_entity.type
_entity.pdbx_description
1 polymer ?
#
loop_
_entity_poly.entity_id
_entity_poly.type
_entity_poly.pdbx_seq_one_letter_code
_entity_poly.pdbx_strand_id
1 'polypeptide(L)'
;MPEKICNDRVSGDEATPLLPAEGAKFEEEAIQFGAPQSSGSCRLKRGDAEVYVTYLAGQGNYPRERIQSKGNPASLGDAYGYLSDKGGISLYVPCGPSPARDSQNRLIVGTSASVVRDTVKSSGAPGQSTPGLRALSAFAAQAARDIAQDWFKCPGADRLPDGPVTIHWGR
;
A
#
# COMPACT_ATOMS: atom_id res chain seq x y z
N MET A 1 -8.24 16.13 6.02
CA MET A 1 -7.52 14.91 6.43
C MET A 1 -6.53 15.31 7.51
N PRO A 2 -6.27 14.50 8.54
CA PRO A 2 -5.08 14.69 9.38
C PRO A 2 -3.80 14.58 8.54
N GLU A 3 -2.74 15.30 8.93
CA GLU A 3 -1.43 15.24 8.26
C GLU A 3 -0.81 13.84 8.38
N LYS A 4 -0.96 13.20 9.55
CA LYS A 4 -0.56 11.82 9.79
C LYS A 4 -1.77 10.99 10.21
N ILE A 5 -1.77 9.75 9.74
CA ILE A 5 -2.83 8.76 9.94
C ILE A 5 -2.21 7.42 10.34
N CYS A 6 -3.04 6.47 10.75
CA CYS A 6 -2.65 5.15 11.21
C CYS A 6 -1.71 5.21 12.42
N ASN A 7 -2.15 5.87 13.50
CA ASN A 7 -1.34 6.22 14.69
C ASN A 7 -0.04 6.95 14.32
N ASP A 8 -0.16 8.01 13.55
CA ASP A 8 0.94 8.89 13.12
C ASP A 8 2.02 8.23 12.24
N ARG A 9 1.70 7.09 11.59
CA ARG A 9 2.70 6.31 10.84
C ARG A 9 2.69 6.53 9.34
N VAL A 10 1.58 6.98 8.76
CA VAL A 10 1.44 7.18 7.32
C VAL A 10 1.02 8.62 7.06
N SER A 11 1.57 9.23 6.01
CA SER A 11 1.16 10.56 5.55
C SER A 11 -0.27 10.53 5.02
N GLY A 12 -1.09 11.48 5.47
CA GLY A 12 -2.50 11.58 5.10
C GLY A 12 -2.74 12.25 3.74
N ASP A 13 -1.76 12.96 3.19
CA ASP A 13 -1.95 13.78 1.99
C ASP A 13 -2.46 12.96 0.80
N GLU A 14 -1.81 11.84 0.52
CA GLU A 14 -2.16 10.94 -0.59
C GLU A 14 -3.46 10.15 -0.35
N ALA A 15 -3.97 10.12 0.88
CA ALA A 15 -5.29 9.53 1.18
C ALA A 15 -6.45 10.48 0.87
N THR A 16 -6.18 11.80 0.75
CA THR A 16 -7.21 12.81 0.55
C THR A 16 -8.02 12.60 -0.74
N PRO A 17 -7.41 12.30 -1.91
CA PRO A 17 -8.18 12.07 -3.14
C PRO A 17 -9.02 10.78 -3.12
N LEU A 18 -8.79 9.89 -2.15
CA LEU A 18 -9.51 8.61 -1.99
C LEU A 18 -10.74 8.72 -1.09
N LEU A 19 -10.87 9.82 -0.34
CA LEU A 19 -11.96 10.07 0.59
C LEU A 19 -12.68 11.37 0.22
N PRO A 20 -14.01 11.44 0.32
CA PRO A 20 -14.77 12.64 -0.04
C PRO A 20 -14.34 13.85 0.82
N ALA A 21 -14.34 15.03 0.20
CA ALA A 21 -13.85 16.25 0.82
C ALA A 21 -14.79 16.82 1.89
N GLU A 22 -16.11 16.63 1.75
CA GLU A 22 -17.13 17.39 2.49
C GLU A 22 -18.18 16.52 3.19
N GLY A 23 -18.81 17.11 4.21
CA GLY A 23 -20.05 16.64 4.85
C GLY A 23 -19.89 15.55 5.90
N ALA A 24 -18.92 14.66 5.78
CA ALA A 24 -18.75 13.54 6.72
C ALA A 24 -17.53 13.72 7.66
N LYS A 25 -17.72 13.29 8.91
CA LYS A 25 -16.66 13.18 9.91
C LYS A 25 -15.61 12.16 9.44
N PHE A 26 -14.33 12.48 9.68
CA PHE A 26 -13.23 11.54 9.49
C PHE A 26 -13.15 10.58 10.68
N GLU A 27 -13.02 9.29 10.38
CA GLU A 27 -12.83 8.23 11.36
C GLU A 27 -11.58 7.42 11.02
N GLU A 28 -10.83 7.05 12.05
CA GLU A 28 -9.65 6.21 11.94
C GLU A 28 -9.72 5.08 12.96
N GLU A 29 -9.42 3.87 12.50
CA GLU A 29 -9.26 2.69 13.34
C GLU A 29 -7.93 2.01 13.00
N ALA A 30 -6.95 2.13 13.90
CA ALA A 30 -5.60 1.62 13.71
C ALA A 30 -5.26 0.53 14.73
N ILE A 31 -5.05 -0.69 14.23
CA ILE A 31 -4.72 -1.89 15.01
C ILE A 31 -3.25 -2.21 14.78
N GLN A 32 -2.49 -2.36 15.87
CA GLN A 32 -1.06 -2.72 15.83
C GLN A 32 -0.18 -1.70 15.08
N PHE A 33 -0.59 -0.43 15.00
CA PHE A 33 0.23 0.68 14.47
C PHE A 33 0.99 1.48 15.53
N GLY A 34 0.77 1.19 16.82
CA GLY A 34 1.47 1.87 17.92
C GLY A 34 2.96 1.48 18.04
N ALA A 35 3.29 0.22 17.72
CA ALA A 35 4.66 -0.31 17.70
C ALA A 35 4.78 -1.38 16.58
N PRO A 36 5.98 -1.59 15.99
CA PRO A 36 6.16 -2.60 14.95
C PRO A 36 5.78 -4.00 15.45
N GLN A 37 4.78 -4.62 14.83
CA GLN A 37 4.35 -6.00 15.09
C GLN A 37 4.60 -6.87 13.84
N SER A 38 4.20 -8.15 13.88
CA SER A 38 4.22 -9.02 12.69
C SER A 38 3.18 -8.63 11.64
N SER A 39 2.11 -7.96 12.05
CA SER A 39 1.06 -7.46 11.17
C SER A 39 0.39 -6.24 11.78
N GLY A 40 -0.33 -5.48 10.96
CA GLY A 40 -1.24 -4.44 11.44
C GLY A 40 -2.19 -3.99 10.35
N SER A 41 -3.27 -3.34 10.76
CA SER A 41 -4.28 -2.80 9.85
C SER A 41 -4.76 -1.44 10.31
N CYS A 42 -5.02 -0.57 9.36
CA CYS A 42 -5.54 0.77 9.57
C CYS A 42 -6.68 0.99 8.59
N ARG A 43 -7.84 1.39 9.10
CA ARG A 43 -9.00 1.78 8.31
C ARG A 43 -9.24 3.27 8.50
N LEU A 44 -9.32 3.98 7.38
CA LEU A 44 -9.72 5.37 7.28
C LEU A 44 -11.12 5.40 6.69
N LYS A 45 -12.02 6.18 7.26
CA LYS A 45 -13.38 6.31 6.76
C LYS A 45 -13.82 7.76 6.72
N ARG A 46 -14.56 8.10 5.66
CA ARG A 46 -15.27 9.37 5.54
C ARG A 46 -16.50 9.19 4.66
N GLY A 47 -17.68 9.29 5.26
CA GLY A 47 -18.95 8.94 4.60
C GLY A 47 -18.98 7.45 4.28
N ASP A 48 -19.34 7.11 3.04
CA ASP A 48 -19.37 5.71 2.55
C ASP A 48 -18.04 5.24 1.95
N ALA A 49 -17.04 6.14 1.86
CA ALA A 49 -15.72 5.79 1.37
C ALA A 49 -14.83 5.28 2.52
N GLU A 50 -14.14 4.19 2.24
CA GLU A 50 -13.17 3.59 3.17
C GLU A 50 -11.85 3.33 2.43
N VAL A 51 -10.74 3.62 3.12
CA VAL A 51 -9.39 3.29 2.68
C VAL A 51 -8.76 2.41 3.74
N TYR A 52 -8.05 1.38 3.30
CA TYR A 52 -7.39 0.41 4.15
C TYR A 52 -5.90 0.44 3.86
N VAL A 53 -5.09 0.44 4.91
CA VAL A 53 -3.65 0.17 4.88
C VAL A 53 -3.39 -1.03 5.77
N THR A 54 -2.61 -1.99 5.29
CA THR A 54 -2.15 -3.14 6.07
C THR A 54 -0.66 -3.32 5.90
N TYR A 55 -0.04 -3.95 6.89
CA TYR A 55 1.32 -4.43 6.74
C TYR A 55 1.47 -5.85 7.29
N LEU A 56 2.40 -6.62 6.72
CA LEU A 56 2.84 -7.91 7.21
C LEU A 56 4.37 -7.99 7.13
N ALA A 57 5.01 -8.12 8.29
CA ALA A 57 6.46 -8.25 8.41
C ALA A 57 6.91 -9.71 8.42
N GLY A 58 8.20 -9.94 8.16
CA GLY A 58 8.81 -11.27 8.23
C GLY A 58 8.35 -12.22 7.13
N GLN A 59 7.90 -11.69 6.00
CA GLN A 59 7.48 -12.50 4.86
C GLN A 59 8.72 -13.00 4.14
N GLY A 60 8.79 -14.31 3.87
CA GLY A 60 9.91 -14.90 3.17
C GLY A 60 10.09 -14.32 1.75
N ASN A 61 11.26 -14.55 1.16
CA ASN A 61 11.54 -14.10 -0.19
C ASN A 61 10.79 -14.98 -1.21
N TYR A 62 9.62 -14.52 -1.65
CA TYR A 62 8.88 -15.16 -2.72
C TYR A 62 9.43 -14.72 -4.09
N PRO A 63 9.49 -15.61 -5.11
CA PRO A 63 9.84 -15.19 -6.46
C PRO A 63 8.90 -14.09 -6.96
N ARG A 64 9.46 -13.09 -7.65
CA ARG A 64 8.70 -11.94 -8.18
C ARG A 64 7.56 -12.41 -9.08
N GLU A 65 7.83 -13.40 -9.93
CA GLU A 65 6.88 -13.99 -10.88
C GLU A 65 5.68 -14.61 -10.14
N ARG A 66 5.95 -15.31 -9.02
CA ARG A 66 4.90 -15.92 -8.18
C ARG A 66 4.01 -14.87 -7.51
N ILE A 67 4.58 -13.74 -7.10
CA ILE A 67 3.80 -12.66 -6.49
C ILE A 67 2.99 -11.93 -7.55
N GLN A 68 3.61 -11.60 -8.68
CA GLN A 68 2.98 -10.85 -9.75
C GLN A 68 1.91 -11.67 -10.49
N SER A 69 1.96 -13.00 -10.47
CA SER A 69 0.91 -13.85 -11.05
C SER A 69 -0.44 -13.76 -10.33
N LYS A 70 -0.51 -13.16 -9.14
CA LYS A 70 -1.74 -13.00 -8.35
C LYS A 70 -2.67 -11.89 -8.84
N GLY A 71 -2.21 -11.04 -9.77
CA GLY A 71 -2.97 -9.91 -10.28
C GLY A 71 -2.28 -9.22 -11.44
N ASN A 72 -2.57 -7.93 -11.67
CA ASN A 72 -1.78 -7.13 -12.59
C ASN A 72 -0.45 -6.79 -11.91
N PRO A 73 0.71 -7.09 -12.52
CA PRO A 73 1.99 -6.83 -11.90
C PRO A 73 2.13 -5.36 -11.50
N ALA A 74 2.68 -5.11 -10.32
CA ALA A 74 2.95 -3.77 -9.81
C ALA A 74 4.42 -3.65 -9.38
N SER A 75 4.96 -2.42 -9.41
CA SER A 75 6.32 -2.14 -8.95
C SER A 75 6.50 -0.72 -8.43
N LEU A 76 7.46 -0.56 -7.52
CA LEU A 76 7.97 0.71 -7.01
C LEU A 76 9.48 0.54 -6.77
N GLY A 77 10.29 0.81 -7.78
CA GLY A 77 11.71 0.45 -7.77
C GLY A 77 11.91 -1.06 -7.60
N ASP A 78 12.70 -1.45 -6.58
CA ASP A 78 12.96 -2.86 -6.23
C ASP A 78 11.82 -3.54 -5.48
N ALA A 79 10.84 -2.77 -4.97
CA ALA A 79 9.61 -3.34 -4.46
C ALA A 79 8.74 -3.79 -5.64
N TYR A 80 8.20 -5.00 -5.52
CA TYR A 80 7.30 -5.57 -6.52
C TYR A 80 6.04 -6.06 -5.84
N GLY A 81 4.98 -6.17 -6.61
CA GLY A 81 3.67 -6.41 -6.05
C GLY A 81 2.65 -6.74 -7.12
N TYR A 82 1.39 -6.64 -6.75
CA TYR A 82 0.30 -6.76 -7.71
C TYR A 82 -0.87 -5.88 -7.31
N LEU A 83 -1.62 -5.46 -8.32
CA LEU A 83 -2.99 -4.97 -8.17
C LEU A 83 -3.93 -6.17 -8.26
N SER A 84 -4.69 -6.42 -7.21
CA SER A 84 -5.71 -7.48 -7.18
C SER A 84 -6.93 -7.11 -8.01
N ASP A 85 -7.70 -8.14 -8.39
CA ASP A 85 -9.02 -8.02 -8.98
C ASP A 85 -10.04 -7.26 -8.10
N LYS A 86 -9.77 -7.19 -6.79
CA LYS A 86 -10.52 -6.42 -5.80
C LYS A 86 -9.95 -5.02 -5.57
N GLY A 87 -9.26 -4.44 -6.55
CA GLY A 87 -8.81 -3.04 -6.48
C GLY A 87 -7.89 -2.70 -5.31
N GLY A 88 -7.06 -3.66 -4.87
CA GLY A 88 -6.06 -3.45 -3.81
C GLY A 88 -4.64 -3.64 -4.34
N ILE A 89 -3.70 -2.81 -3.90
CA ILE A 89 -2.28 -2.90 -4.27
C ILE A 89 -1.52 -3.51 -3.08
N SER A 90 -0.77 -4.57 -3.33
CA SER A 90 0.13 -5.17 -2.34
C SER A 90 1.57 -5.09 -2.84
N LEU A 91 2.46 -4.44 -2.08
CA LEU A 91 3.88 -4.30 -2.41
C LEU A 91 4.75 -5.10 -1.42
N TYR A 92 5.66 -5.89 -1.95
CA TYR A 92 6.67 -6.63 -1.21
C TYR A 92 7.96 -5.81 -1.20
N VAL A 93 8.14 -5.02 -0.14
CA VAL A 93 9.31 -4.18 0.05
C VAL A 93 10.44 -5.03 0.66
N PRO A 94 11.65 -5.00 0.10
CA PRO A 94 12.82 -5.59 0.75
C PRO A 94 12.95 -5.07 2.18
N CYS A 95 12.93 -5.97 3.15
CA CYS A 95 13.03 -5.62 4.57
C CYS A 95 13.83 -6.70 5.28
N GLY A 96 15.05 -6.90 4.77
CA GLY A 96 16.04 -7.74 5.43
C GLY A 96 16.32 -7.22 6.84
N PRO A 97 17.00 -8.00 7.68
CA PRO A 97 17.04 -7.70 9.08
C PRO A 97 17.97 -6.52 9.35
N SER A 98 17.47 -5.58 10.14
CA SER A 98 18.27 -5.02 11.23
C SER A 98 19.06 -6.16 11.90
N PRO A 99 20.36 -6.02 12.24
CA PRO A 99 21.40 -7.07 12.37
C PRO A 99 21.15 -8.38 13.13
N ALA A 100 19.94 -8.70 13.58
CA ALA A 100 19.63 -9.84 14.43
C ALA A 100 19.05 -11.11 13.73
N ARG A 101 18.42 -11.11 12.53
CA ARG A 101 17.83 -12.36 11.95
C ARG A 101 17.59 -12.40 10.43
N ASP A 102 18.35 -13.23 9.70
CA ASP A 102 18.13 -13.70 8.31
C ASP A 102 17.77 -12.68 7.20
N SER A 103 18.70 -12.55 6.24
CA SER A 103 18.77 -11.59 5.12
C SER A 103 17.63 -11.62 4.08
N GLN A 104 16.57 -12.39 4.30
CA GLN A 104 15.55 -12.69 3.28
C GLN A 104 14.14 -12.18 3.60
N ASN A 105 13.97 -11.41 4.66
CA ASN A 105 12.67 -10.89 5.05
C ASN A 105 12.19 -9.78 4.11
N ARG A 106 10.89 -9.77 3.82
CA ARG A 106 10.18 -8.70 3.14
C ARG A 106 9.04 -8.19 4.02
N LEU A 107 8.77 -6.90 3.88
CA LEU A 107 7.60 -6.24 4.43
C LEU A 107 6.56 -6.15 3.32
N ILE A 108 5.39 -6.74 3.52
CA ILE A 108 4.26 -6.51 2.62
C ILE A 108 3.51 -5.29 3.11
N VAL A 109 3.32 -4.30 2.24
CA VAL A 109 2.41 -3.18 2.49
C VAL A 109 1.24 -3.30 1.52
N GLY A 110 0.05 -3.47 2.09
CA GLY A 110 -1.20 -3.58 1.35
C GLY A 110 -2.01 -2.29 1.48
N THR A 111 -2.60 -1.83 0.38
CA THR A 111 -3.59 -0.75 0.39
C THR A 111 -4.80 -1.13 -0.45
N SER A 112 -5.98 -0.67 -0.07
CA SER A 112 -7.18 -0.77 -0.91
C SER A 112 -8.17 0.32 -0.54
N ALA A 113 -9.06 0.69 -1.45
CA ALA A 113 -10.11 1.67 -1.19
C ALA A 113 -11.46 1.17 -1.74
N SER A 114 -12.54 1.30 -0.98
CA SER A 114 -13.87 0.81 -1.38
C SER A 114 -14.34 1.46 -2.69
N VAL A 115 -14.12 2.77 -2.84
CA VAL A 115 -14.45 3.53 -4.07
C VAL A 115 -13.65 3.08 -5.30
N VAL A 116 -12.48 2.46 -5.09
CA VAL A 116 -11.65 1.91 -6.17
C VAL A 116 -12.09 0.50 -6.55
N ARG A 117 -12.64 -0.29 -5.60
CA ARG A 117 -13.13 -1.65 -5.86
C ARG A 117 -14.18 -1.70 -6.95
N ASP A 118 -15.07 -0.71 -6.99
CA ASP A 118 -16.17 -0.67 -7.97
C ASP A 118 -15.71 -0.25 -9.36
N THR A 119 -14.58 0.45 -9.45
CA THR A 119 -14.02 0.99 -10.71
C THR A 119 -12.91 0.13 -11.30
N VAL A 120 -12.26 -0.71 -10.50
CA VAL A 120 -11.21 -1.65 -10.90
C VAL A 120 -11.79 -3.06 -10.97
N LYS A 121 -12.78 -3.29 -11.83
CA LYS A 121 -13.13 -4.65 -12.22
C LYS A 121 -12.09 -5.14 -13.23
N SER A 122 -11.52 -6.31 -13.01
CA SER A 122 -10.54 -6.95 -13.91
C SER A 122 -11.07 -7.24 -15.33
N SER A 123 -12.32 -6.89 -15.62
CA SER A 123 -13.00 -7.00 -16.93
C SER A 123 -13.08 -5.67 -17.70
N GLY A 124 -12.54 -4.57 -17.17
CA GLY A 124 -12.43 -3.30 -17.88
C GLY A 124 -11.31 -3.31 -18.94
N ALA A 125 -11.47 -2.50 -20.00
CA ALA A 125 -10.52 -2.43 -21.11
C ALA A 125 -9.06 -2.28 -20.61
N PRO A 126 -8.11 -3.07 -21.15
CA PRO A 126 -6.71 -3.01 -20.75
C PRO A 126 -6.16 -1.57 -20.87
N GLY A 127 -5.52 -1.08 -19.81
CA GLY A 127 -4.74 0.16 -19.84
C GLY A 127 -5.41 1.44 -19.31
N GLN A 128 -6.64 1.40 -18.78
CA GLN A 128 -7.25 2.62 -18.22
C GLN A 128 -6.94 2.78 -16.72
N SER A 129 -5.94 3.61 -16.42
CA SER A 129 -5.71 4.12 -15.07
C SER A 129 -6.75 5.20 -14.72
N THR A 130 -7.78 4.82 -13.95
CA THR A 130 -8.81 5.76 -13.46
C THR A 130 -8.23 6.75 -12.46
N PRO A 131 -8.85 7.93 -12.24
CA PRO A 131 -8.40 8.86 -11.20
C PRO A 131 -8.28 8.20 -9.82
N GLY A 132 -9.24 7.34 -9.45
CA GLY A 132 -9.21 6.58 -8.20
C GLY A 132 -8.04 5.59 -8.12
N LEU A 133 -7.72 4.90 -9.22
CA LEU A 133 -6.56 4.01 -9.24
C LEU A 133 -5.24 4.79 -9.19
N ARG A 134 -5.15 5.95 -9.85
CA ARG A 134 -3.96 6.83 -9.72
C ARG A 134 -3.76 7.28 -8.28
N ALA A 135 -4.83 7.71 -7.61
CA ALA A 135 -4.79 8.08 -6.20
C ALA A 135 -4.39 6.89 -5.32
N LEU A 136 -4.93 5.69 -5.58
CA LEU A 136 -4.56 4.50 -4.82
C LEU A 136 -3.10 4.11 -5.05
N SER A 137 -2.60 4.21 -6.28
CA SER A 137 -1.19 3.97 -6.59
C SER A 137 -0.25 4.98 -5.91
N ALA A 138 -0.64 6.25 -5.81
CA ALA A 138 0.12 7.26 -5.09
C ALA A 138 0.13 6.97 -3.58
N PHE A 139 -1.05 6.71 -3.01
CA PHE A 139 -1.20 6.34 -1.61
C PHE A 139 -0.45 5.06 -1.23
N ALA A 140 -0.52 4.02 -2.07
CA ALA A 140 0.22 2.77 -1.88
C ALA A 140 1.74 2.99 -1.83
N ALA A 141 2.25 3.86 -2.71
CA ALA A 141 3.67 4.20 -2.73
C ALA A 141 4.07 4.98 -1.49
N GLN A 142 3.28 5.97 -1.08
CA GLN A 142 3.53 6.76 0.12
C GLN A 142 3.49 5.89 1.38
N ALA A 143 2.45 5.07 1.55
CA ALA A 143 2.35 4.14 2.68
C ALA A 143 3.52 3.15 2.71
N ALA A 144 3.99 2.67 1.55
CA ALA A 144 5.16 1.80 1.49
C ALA A 144 6.43 2.52 1.95
N ARG A 145 6.64 3.78 1.57
CA ARG A 145 7.77 4.59 2.05
C ARG A 145 7.66 4.84 3.55
N ASP A 146 6.55 5.37 4.03
CA ASP A 146 6.40 5.70 5.45
C ASP A 146 6.55 4.48 6.36
N ILE A 147 5.93 3.34 5.99
CA ILE A 147 6.00 2.12 6.80
C ILE A 147 7.39 1.48 6.70
N ALA A 148 7.97 1.36 5.49
CA ALA A 148 9.24 0.66 5.32
C ALA A 148 10.45 1.50 5.71
N GLN A 149 10.50 2.78 5.33
CA GLN A 149 11.62 3.69 5.58
C GLN A 149 11.59 4.22 7.00
N ASP A 150 10.48 4.86 7.40
CA ASP A 150 10.47 5.63 8.65
C ASP A 150 10.14 4.78 9.86
N TRP A 151 9.21 3.83 9.69
CA TRP A 151 8.71 3.06 10.82
C TRP A 151 9.47 1.74 11.05
N PHE A 152 9.51 0.84 10.06
CA PHE A 152 10.24 -0.43 10.15
C PHE A 152 11.74 -0.27 9.90
N LYS A 153 12.18 0.84 9.29
CA LYS A 153 13.59 1.12 8.97
C LYS A 153 14.25 -0.01 8.18
N CYS A 154 13.51 -0.55 7.22
CA CYS A 154 13.95 -1.59 6.30
C CYS A 154 15.20 -1.12 5.53
N PRO A 155 16.31 -1.88 5.54
CA PRO A 155 17.51 -1.53 4.79
C PRO A 155 17.24 -1.40 3.28
N GLY A 156 17.67 -0.28 2.70
CA GLY A 156 17.46 0.00 1.28
C GLY A 156 16.10 0.56 0.92
N ALA A 157 15.17 0.71 1.88
CA ALA A 157 13.88 1.33 1.62
C ALA A 157 14.03 2.81 1.23
N ASP A 158 15.08 3.50 1.68
CA ASP A 158 15.47 4.86 1.28
C ASP A 158 15.65 5.04 -0.23
N ARG A 159 15.84 3.93 -0.97
CA ARG A 159 15.94 3.91 -2.43
C ARG A 159 14.61 3.69 -3.15
N LEU A 160 13.49 3.55 -2.44
CA LEU A 160 12.18 3.52 -3.07
C LEU A 160 11.94 4.85 -3.80
N PRO A 161 11.71 4.83 -5.13
CA PRO A 161 11.60 6.06 -5.92
C PRO A 161 10.38 6.85 -5.48
N ASP A 162 10.38 8.16 -5.70
CA ASP A 162 9.21 9.03 -5.58
C ASP A 162 8.14 8.72 -6.63
N GLY A 163 6.91 9.19 -6.39
CA GLY A 163 5.78 9.01 -7.30
C GLY A 163 4.94 7.75 -7.06
N PRO A 164 3.96 7.47 -7.94
CA PRO A 164 2.99 6.39 -7.72
C PRO A 164 3.56 5.01 -8.06
N VAL A 165 2.89 3.97 -7.54
CA VAL A 165 3.14 2.58 -7.97
C VAL A 165 2.81 2.42 -9.46
N THR A 166 3.75 1.86 -10.22
CA THR A 166 3.53 1.49 -11.62
C THR A 166 2.77 0.17 -11.69
N ILE A 167 1.62 0.19 -12.36
CA ILE A 167 0.84 -1.00 -12.71
C ILE A 167 1.15 -1.39 -14.15
N HIS A 168 1.58 -2.62 -14.38
CA HIS A 168 1.90 -3.16 -15.69
C HIS A 168 0.67 -3.87 -16.25
N TRP A 169 0.12 -3.29 -17.32
CA TRP A 169 -1.07 -3.80 -18.01
C TRP A 169 -0.68 -4.64 -19.21
N GLY A 170 -1.39 -5.74 -19.44
CA GLY A 170 -1.01 -6.73 -20.46
C GLY A 170 0.07 -7.65 -19.91
N ARG A 171 -0.29 -8.93 -19.75
CA ARG A 171 0.67 -9.98 -19.40
C ARG A 171 1.61 -10.27 -20.56
#